data_AF-A0A7S1Z7K4-F1
#
_entry.id   AF-A0A7S1Z7K4-F1
#
_cell.length_a   1.000
_cell.length_b   1.000
_cell.length_c   1.000
_cell.angle_alpha   90.00
_cell.angle_beta   90.00
_cell.angle_gamma   90.00
#
_symmetry.space_group_name_H-M   'P 1'
#
loop_
_entity.id
_entity.type
_entity.pdbx_description
1 polymer ?
#
loop_
_entity_poly.entity_id
_entity_poly.type
_entity_poly.pdbx_seq_one_letter_code
_entity_poly.pdbx_strand_id
1 'polypeptide(L)'
;ESIYNASNLANLVLSSNNFTGQIRPDIFTSLFLLNSLVLDNNQFSGPVPETLFFKSQLNVLTLQGNNFVGFISNSICDAKEVSSKQLRLQSLTLDCEEVTCDSSCCEEGTECV
;
A
#
# COMPACT_ATOMS: atom_id res chain seq x y z
N GLU A 1 -22.50 -5.09 8.15
CA GLU A 1 -21.46 -5.91 7.52
C GLU A 1 -20.17 -5.12 7.42
N SER A 2 -19.02 -5.79 7.37
CA SER A 2 -17.73 -5.11 7.34
C SER A 2 -17.08 -5.20 5.96
N ILE A 3 -16.22 -4.23 5.65
CA ILE A 3 -15.50 -4.15 4.37
C ILE A 3 -14.63 -5.39 4.11
N TYR A 4 -14.27 -6.15 5.16
CA TYR A 4 -13.56 -7.43 5.08
C TYR A 4 -14.24 -8.46 4.17
N ASN A 5 -15.55 -8.35 3.90
CA ASN A 5 -16.27 -9.31 3.04
C ASN A 5 -16.56 -8.77 1.63
N ALA A 6 -16.05 -7.59 1.28
CA ALA A 6 -16.30 -6.95 0.00
C ALA A 6 -15.40 -7.51 -1.10
N SER A 7 -15.57 -8.78 -1.47
CA SER A 7 -14.74 -9.46 -2.49
C SER A 7 -14.77 -8.81 -3.88
N ASN A 8 -15.83 -8.08 -4.19
CA ASN A 8 -16.00 -7.32 -5.43
C ASN A 8 -15.49 -5.87 -5.36
N LEU A 9 -14.87 -5.47 -4.25
CA LEU A 9 -14.35 -4.12 -4.09
C LEU A 9 -13.13 -3.92 -4.98
N ALA A 10 -13.28 -3.06 -5.99
CA ALA A 10 -12.20 -2.70 -6.90
C ALA A 10 -11.48 -1.41 -6.49
N ASN A 11 -12.19 -0.43 -5.95
CA ASN A 11 -11.64 0.86 -5.59
C ASN A 11 -12.06 1.24 -4.18
N LEU A 12 -11.09 1.58 -3.33
CA LEU A 12 -11.31 2.09 -1.99
C LEU A 12 -10.59 3.42 -1.84
N VAL A 13 -11.37 4.50 -1.73
CA VAL A 13 -10.86 5.87 -1.58
C VAL A 13 -11.35 6.42 -0.25
N LEU A 14 -10.42 6.67 0.67
CA LEU A 14 -10.65 7.20 2.01
C LEU A 14 -9.74 8.41 2.32
N SER A 15 -9.12 9.00 1.30
CA SER A 15 -8.18 10.11 1.45
C SER A 15 -8.79 11.31 2.19
N SER A 16 -7.93 12.06 2.89
CA SER A 16 -8.27 13.35 3.51
C SER A 16 -9.33 13.23 4.60
N ASN A 17 -9.14 12.26 5.51
CA ASN A 17 -10.00 12.03 6.66
C ASN A 17 -9.16 11.99 7.95
N ASN A 18 -9.84 11.78 9.08
CA ASN A 18 -9.19 11.62 10.38
C ASN A 18 -9.22 10.15 10.83
N PHE A 19 -9.07 9.20 9.90
CA PHE A 19 -9.04 7.78 10.27
C PHE A 19 -7.74 7.46 11.00
N THR A 20 -7.87 6.70 12.09
CA THR A 20 -6.75 6.34 12.98
C THR A 20 -6.64 4.83 13.13
N GLY A 21 -5.55 4.39 13.77
CA GLY A 21 -5.31 3.00 14.11
C GLY A 21 -4.49 2.27 13.05
N GLN A 22 -4.31 0.97 13.27
CA GLN A 22 -3.45 0.14 12.43
C GLN A 22 -4.26 -0.60 11.37
N ILE A 23 -3.70 -0.71 10.18
CA ILE A 23 -4.29 -1.54 9.12
C ILE A 23 -3.97 -3.00 9.43
N ARG A 24 -5.02 -3.80 9.69
CA ARG A 24 -4.84 -5.22 10.00
C ARG A 24 -4.35 -5.98 8.74
N PRO A 25 -3.32 -6.83 8.81
CA PRO A 25 -2.79 -7.49 7.61
C PRO A 25 -3.77 -8.41 6.88
N ASP A 26 -4.75 -8.95 7.60
CA ASP A 26 -5.74 -9.89 7.06
C ASP A 26 -6.86 -9.23 6.24
N ILE A 27 -7.03 -7.89 6.33
CA ILE A 27 -8.09 -7.17 5.59
C ILE A 27 -7.98 -7.38 4.08
N PHE A 28 -6.76 -7.47 3.57
CA PHE A 28 -6.53 -7.57 2.14
C PHE A 28 -6.70 -8.99 1.64
N THR A 29 -6.65 -10.02 2.48
CA THR A 29 -6.74 -11.42 2.02
C THR A 29 -8.00 -11.70 1.21
N SER A 30 -9.14 -11.08 1.56
CA SER A 30 -10.43 -11.28 0.90
C SER A 30 -10.74 -10.28 -0.24
N LEU A 31 -9.97 -9.20 -0.37
CA LEU A 31 -10.19 -8.14 -1.36
C LEU A 31 -9.49 -8.46 -2.69
N PHE A 32 -9.82 -9.59 -3.31
CA PHE A 32 -9.10 -10.13 -4.48
C PHE A 32 -9.12 -9.23 -5.71
N LEU A 33 -10.17 -8.43 -5.86
CA LEU A 33 -10.37 -7.54 -7.00
C LEU A 33 -9.89 -6.10 -6.78
N LEU A 34 -9.24 -5.83 -5.64
CA LEU A 34 -8.81 -4.49 -5.30
C LEU A 34 -7.73 -4.00 -6.28
N ASN A 35 -8.06 -2.88 -6.93
CA ASN A 35 -7.26 -2.24 -7.97
C ASN A 35 -6.68 -0.90 -7.51
N SER A 36 -7.46 -0.11 -6.76
CA SER A 36 -7.03 1.18 -6.24
C SER A 36 -7.32 1.27 -4.75
N LEU A 37 -6.29 1.59 -3.97
CA LEU A 37 -6.37 1.88 -2.55
C LEU A 37 -5.76 3.25 -2.28
N VAL A 38 -6.61 4.20 -1.90
CA VAL A 38 -6.25 5.60 -1.70
C VAL A 38 -6.55 5.99 -0.26
N LEU A 39 -5.52 6.00 0.59
CA LEU A 39 -5.62 6.24 2.04
C LEU A 39 -4.83 7.47 2.51
N ASP A 40 -4.29 8.24 1.59
CA ASP A 40 -3.46 9.40 1.89
C ASP A 40 -4.16 10.45 2.75
N ASN A 41 -3.38 11.28 3.45
CA ASN A 41 -3.88 12.35 4.30
C ASN A 41 -4.86 11.83 5.37
N ASN A 42 -4.39 10.89 6.18
CA ASN A 42 -5.10 10.31 7.33
C ASN A 42 -4.15 10.22 8.55
N GLN A 43 -4.55 9.50 9.59
CA GLN A 43 -3.76 9.30 10.81
C GLN A 43 -3.57 7.81 11.09
N PHE A 44 -3.56 6.98 10.05
CA PHE A 44 -3.26 5.55 10.19
C PHE A 44 -1.82 5.37 10.67
N SER A 45 -1.58 4.33 11.47
CA SER A 45 -0.28 4.10 12.09
C SER A 45 0.15 2.64 12.04
N GLY A 46 1.41 2.38 12.42
CA GLY A 46 2.00 1.05 12.40
C GLY A 46 2.56 0.65 11.02
N PRO A 47 2.88 -0.63 10.80
CA PRO A 47 3.47 -1.08 9.55
C PRO A 47 2.45 -1.17 8.41
N VAL A 48 2.92 -0.86 7.20
CA VAL A 48 2.17 -1.14 5.97
C VAL A 48 2.11 -2.67 5.78
N PRO A 49 0.91 -3.27 5.67
CA PRO A 49 0.83 -4.73 5.52
C PRO A 49 1.40 -5.25 4.22
N GLU A 50 2.32 -6.21 4.30
CA GLU A 50 2.93 -6.84 3.13
C GLU A 50 1.91 -7.51 2.19
N THR A 51 0.77 -7.93 2.75
CA THR A 51 -0.36 -8.54 2.02
C THR A 51 -0.96 -7.63 0.94
N LEU A 52 -0.75 -6.31 1.02
CA LEU A 52 -1.11 -5.37 -0.04
C LEU A 52 -0.33 -5.61 -1.33
N PHE A 53 0.95 -5.92 -1.19
CA PHE A 53 1.87 -6.01 -2.32
C PHE A 53 1.81 -7.36 -3.03
N PHE A 54 1.23 -8.38 -2.39
CA PHE A 54 0.91 -9.66 -3.04
C PHE A 54 -0.36 -9.61 -3.90
N LYS A 55 -1.02 -8.45 -4.00
CA LYS A 55 -2.21 -8.28 -4.83
C LYS A 55 -1.88 -8.16 -6.30
N SER A 56 -2.22 -9.21 -7.04
CA SER A 56 -2.06 -9.32 -8.49
C SER A 56 -2.73 -8.22 -9.32
N GLN A 57 -3.73 -7.53 -8.77
CA GLN A 57 -4.56 -6.54 -9.47
C GLN A 57 -4.40 -5.11 -8.94
N LEU A 58 -3.61 -4.89 -7.87
CA LEU A 58 -3.46 -3.56 -7.27
C LEU A 58 -2.55 -2.69 -8.15
N ASN A 59 -3.11 -1.62 -8.70
CA ASN A 59 -2.43 -0.69 -9.59
C ASN A 59 -2.07 0.62 -8.90
N VAL A 60 -2.87 1.06 -7.93
CA VAL A 60 -2.70 2.35 -7.26
C VAL A 60 -2.73 2.15 -5.75
N LEU A 61 -1.69 2.60 -5.07
CA LEU A 61 -1.58 2.59 -3.61
C LEU A 61 -1.04 3.95 -3.14
N THR A 62 -1.89 4.76 -2.48
CA THR A 62 -1.46 6.03 -1.89
C THR A 62 -1.61 6.00 -0.37
N LEU A 63 -0.50 6.21 0.34
CA LEU A 63 -0.41 6.10 1.79
C LEU A 63 0.23 7.33 2.47
N GLN A 64 0.73 8.29 1.69
CA GLN A 64 1.40 9.50 2.18
C GLN A 64 0.50 10.37 3.08
N GLY A 65 1.11 11.18 3.93
CA GLY A 65 0.37 11.96 4.92
C GLY A 65 -0.33 11.06 5.94
N ASN A 66 0.33 9.99 6.38
CA ASN A 66 -0.10 9.13 7.49
C ASN A 66 1.07 8.93 8.49
N ASN A 67 0.82 8.19 9.56
CA ASN A 67 1.82 7.90 10.59
C ASN A 67 2.34 6.45 10.47
N PHE A 68 2.47 5.94 9.24
CA PHE A 68 3.01 4.60 9.00
C PHE A 68 4.48 4.55 9.38
N VAL A 69 4.90 3.43 9.97
CA VAL A 69 6.28 3.20 10.45
C VAL A 69 6.70 1.78 10.16
N GLY A 70 7.99 1.53 10.00
CA GLY A 70 8.54 0.19 9.80
C GLY A 70 9.45 0.10 8.59
N PHE A 71 9.63 -1.12 8.09
CA PHE A 71 10.54 -1.41 6.98
C PHE A 71 9.77 -2.03 5.81
N ILE A 72 9.92 -1.45 4.62
CA ILE A 72 9.42 -2.05 3.38
C ILE A 72 10.59 -2.82 2.75
N SER A 73 10.44 -4.14 2.65
CA SER A 73 11.50 -5.00 2.13
C SER A 73 11.65 -4.90 0.61
N ASN A 74 12.87 -5.08 0.11
CA ASN A 74 13.16 -5.09 -1.33
C ASN A 74 12.29 -6.07 -2.13
N SER A 75 11.86 -7.19 -1.53
CA SER A 75 10.92 -8.13 -2.15
C SER A 75 9.62 -7.49 -2.65
N ILE A 76 9.22 -6.37 -2.03
CA ILE A 76 8.01 -5.61 -2.38
C ILE A 76 8.25 -4.71 -3.60
N CYS A 77 9.44 -4.11 -3.69
CA CYS A 77 9.82 -3.24 -4.82
C CYS A 77 10.34 -4.05 -6.01
N ASP A 78 11.04 -5.17 -5.76
CA ASP A 78 11.51 -6.13 -6.76
C ASP A 78 10.38 -6.99 -7.33
N ALA A 79 9.22 -7.08 -6.64
CA ALA A 79 8.00 -7.63 -7.23
C ALA A 79 7.57 -6.87 -8.50
N LYS A 80 8.15 -5.69 -8.77
CA LYS A 80 8.02 -4.96 -10.03
C LYS A 80 8.79 -5.59 -11.19
N GLU A 81 9.80 -6.43 -10.97
CA GLU A 81 10.66 -6.97 -12.04
C GLU A 81 10.41 -8.45 -12.38
N VAL A 82 9.99 -9.31 -11.45
CA VAL A 82 10.09 -10.76 -11.66
C VAL A 82 8.86 -11.42 -12.31
N SER A 83 7.74 -10.72 -12.49
CA SER A 83 6.57 -11.29 -13.20
C SER A 83 6.23 -10.50 -14.46
N SER A 84 6.75 -10.98 -15.59
CA SER A 84 6.49 -10.55 -16.97
C SER A 84 5.01 -10.62 -17.44
N LYS A 85 4.05 -10.73 -16.50
CA LYS A 85 2.60 -10.72 -16.74
C LYS A 85 1.77 -10.12 -15.59
N GLN A 86 2.40 -9.64 -14.52
CA GLN A 86 1.69 -9.01 -13.40
C GLN A 86 1.59 -7.51 -13.67
N LEU A 87 0.38 -6.95 -13.57
CA LEU A 87 0.16 -5.51 -13.68
C LEU A 87 1.10 -4.81 -12.68
N ARG A 88 1.99 -3.99 -13.22
CA ARG A 88 2.96 -3.20 -12.46
C ARG A 88 2.16 -2.26 -11.55
N LEU A 89 2.43 -2.24 -10.24
CA LEU A 89 1.93 -1.15 -9.38
C LEU A 89 2.40 0.15 -10.03
N GLN A 90 1.44 0.95 -10.50
CA GLN A 90 1.71 2.12 -11.33
C GLN A 90 2.06 3.34 -10.49
N SER A 91 1.55 3.37 -9.25
CA SER A 91 1.74 4.46 -8.30
C SER A 91 1.80 3.88 -6.89
N LEU A 92 2.92 4.14 -6.21
CA LEU A 92 3.10 3.98 -4.77
C LEU A 92 3.53 5.34 -4.20
N THR A 93 2.90 5.80 -3.14
CA THR A 93 3.30 7.03 -2.44
C THR A 93 3.29 6.80 -0.94
N LEU A 94 4.43 7.05 -0.28
CA LEU A 94 4.61 6.85 1.15
C LEU A 94 5.65 7.82 1.72
N ASP A 95 5.53 8.13 3.01
CA ASP A 95 6.42 9.09 3.67
C ASP A 95 7.74 8.40 4.10
N CYS A 96 8.78 8.52 3.27
CA CYS A 96 10.07 7.83 3.47
C CYS A 96 10.92 8.39 4.62
N GLU A 97 10.49 9.47 5.28
CA GLU A 97 11.14 9.99 6.49
C GLU A 97 10.89 9.09 7.70
N GLU A 98 9.71 8.46 7.76
CA GLU A 98 9.24 7.63 8.88
C GLU A 98 9.22 6.13 8.52
N VAL A 99 9.15 5.80 7.22
CA VAL A 99 9.23 4.43 6.71
C VAL A 99 10.59 4.19 6.09
N THR A 100 11.32 3.23 6.65
CA THR A 100 12.61 2.81 6.10
C THR A 100 12.40 1.91 4.88
N CYS A 101 12.84 2.37 3.72
CA CYS A 101 12.88 1.61 2.47
C CYS A 101 14.35 1.29 2.16
N ASP A 102 14.63 0.14 1.56
CA ASP A 102 15.96 -0.15 1.01
C ASP A 102 16.12 0.59 -0.35
N SER A 103 17.38 0.87 -0.71
CA SER A 103 17.81 1.83 -1.73
C SER A 103 17.27 1.62 -3.15
N SER A 104 16.71 0.44 -3.47
CA SER A 104 16.04 0.19 -4.75
C SER A 104 14.56 0.62 -4.78
N CYS A 105 13.97 0.90 -3.61
CA CYS A 105 12.60 1.37 -3.49
C CYS A 105 12.48 2.89 -3.54
N CYS A 106 13.49 3.65 -3.09
CA CYS A 106 13.47 5.11 -3.07
C CYS A 106 14.26 5.68 -4.25
N GLU A 107 13.63 6.44 -5.14
CA GLU A 107 14.39 7.36 -5.99
C GLU A 107 14.81 8.59 -5.18
N GLU A 108 15.90 9.24 -5.59
CA GLU A 108 16.56 10.34 -4.86
C GLU A 108 15.56 11.40 -4.36
N GLY A 109 15.24 11.32 -3.06
CA GLY A 109 14.36 12.27 -2.38
C GLY A 109 12.95 11.73 -2.12
N THR A 110 12.80 11.11 -0.95
CA THR A 110 11.54 11.00 -0.18
C THR A 110 10.33 10.26 -0.75
N GLU A 111 10.39 9.68 -1.95
CA GLU A 111 9.29 8.91 -2.52
C GLU A 111 9.73 7.46 -2.82
N CYS A 112 9.10 6.46 -2.18
CA CYS A 112 9.27 5.08 -2.62
C CYS A 112 8.40 4.89 -3.87
N VAL A 113 9.03 4.86 -5.05
CA VAL A 113 8.36 4.74 -6.35
C VAL A 113 7.97 3.32 -6.58
#